data_AF-A0AAN4ZFI2-F1
#
_entry.id   AF-A0AAN4ZFI2-F1
#
_cell.length_a   1.000
_cell.length_b   1.000
_cell.length_c   1.000
_cell.angle_alpha   90.00
_cell.angle_beta   90.00
_cell.angle_gamma   90.00
#
_symmetry.space_group_name_H-M   'P 1'
#
loop_
_entity.id
_entity.type
_entity.pdbx_description
1 polymer ?
#
loop_
_entity_poly.entity_id
_entity_poly.type
_entity_poly.pdbx_seq_one_letter_code
_entity_poly.pdbx_strand_id
1 'polypeptide(L)'
;KWKGRLSLQMFILLVLLPLASSLISPADKPCVDLAACATKHCLNKKSIMRRIENSTSVDSFEKIVTSFDMICITTKCTSQCTLCKSCHYAIEQMTAFVSGTSNGGMCPSLEGCITGCIKGEDIKKILKCVNDQCNVHCYDGECDPCKTMSKRIFTRFCREMDLVALPQFASFQGSCPALFEKLSDEFVVEKKKKH
;
A
#
# COMPACT_ATOMS: atom_id res chain seq x y z
N LYS A 1 -51.99 -22.90 25.44
CA LYS A 1 -51.78 -21.44 25.21
C LYS A 1 -50.27 -21.14 25.22
N TRP A 2 -49.58 -21.42 24.12
CA TRP A 2 -48.12 -21.25 23.97
C TRP A 2 -47.85 -20.63 22.58
N LYS A 3 -48.35 -19.42 22.36
CA LYS A 3 -48.04 -18.61 21.16
C LYS A 3 -48.14 -17.15 21.62
N GLY A 4 -47.01 -16.46 21.76
CA GLY A 4 -47.05 -15.03 22.07
C GLY A 4 -45.79 -14.43 22.70
N ARG A 5 -44.86 -15.24 23.23
CA ARG A 5 -43.70 -14.69 23.96
C ARG A 5 -42.35 -14.77 23.21
N LEU A 6 -42.29 -15.45 22.06
CA LEU A 6 -41.05 -15.63 21.29
C LEU A 6 -40.80 -14.53 20.24
N SER A 7 -41.80 -13.73 19.89
CA SER A 7 -41.70 -12.79 18.75
C SER A 7 -41.07 -11.44 19.09
N LEU A 8 -41.03 -11.04 20.37
CA LEU A 8 -40.59 -9.69 20.76
C LEU A 8 -39.09 -9.62 21.08
N GLN A 9 -38.49 -10.70 21.57
CA GLN A 9 -37.04 -10.72 21.85
C GLN A 9 -36.17 -10.76 20.58
N MET A 10 -36.70 -11.31 19.47
CA MET A 10 -35.95 -11.39 18.21
C MET A 10 -35.84 -10.04 17.49
N PHE A 11 -36.82 -9.13 17.67
CA PHE A 11 -36.78 -7.79 17.08
C PHE A 11 -35.85 -6.83 17.84
N ILE A 12 -35.69 -7.02 19.15
CA ILE A 12 -34.84 -6.13 19.97
C ILE A 12 -33.34 -6.42 19.73
N LEU A 13 -32.97 -7.65 19.36
CA LEU A 13 -31.57 -7.97 19.01
C LEU A 13 -31.12 -7.43 17.65
N LEU A 14 -32.05 -7.15 16.72
CA LEU A 14 -31.73 -6.66 15.36
C LEU A 14 -31.49 -5.15 15.30
N VAL A 15 -31.92 -4.38 16.30
CA VAL A 15 -31.76 -2.92 16.35
C VAL A 15 -30.47 -2.50 17.07
N LEU A 16 -29.78 -3.44 17.73
CA LEU A 16 -28.56 -3.19 18.51
C LEU A 16 -27.27 -3.67 17.84
N LEU A 17 -27.30 -4.08 16.56
CA LEU A 17 -26.08 -4.24 15.78
C LEU A 17 -25.59 -2.83 15.40
N PRO A 18 -24.53 -2.29 16.02
CA PRO A 18 -23.89 -1.15 15.41
C PRO A 18 -23.30 -1.70 14.10
N LEU A 19 -23.75 -1.16 12.97
CA LEU A 19 -22.94 -1.17 11.76
C LEU A 19 -21.57 -0.68 12.21
N ALA A 20 -20.59 -1.59 12.27
CA ALA A 20 -19.21 -1.28 12.57
C ALA A 20 -18.64 -0.47 11.42
N SER A 21 -19.10 0.78 11.28
CA SER A 21 -18.46 1.79 10.46
C SER A 21 -17.10 2.01 11.12
N SER A 22 -16.05 1.55 10.46
CA SER A 22 -14.68 1.77 10.88
C SER A 22 -14.49 3.27 11.09
N LEU A 23 -14.45 3.71 12.35
CA LEU A 23 -14.18 5.10 12.70
C LEU A 23 -12.76 5.42 12.22
N ILE A 24 -12.66 6.12 11.09
CA ILE A 24 -11.39 6.67 10.63
C ILE A 24 -11.00 7.71 11.68
N SER A 25 -9.89 7.47 12.38
CA SER A 25 -9.38 8.45 13.33
C SER A 25 -9.11 9.77 12.59
N PRO A 26 -9.42 10.94 13.19
CA PRO A 26 -9.06 12.23 12.59
C PRO A 26 -7.58 12.33 12.20
N ALA A 27 -6.71 11.59 12.89
CA ALA A 27 -5.28 11.49 12.62
C ALA A 27 -4.94 10.78 11.28
N ASP A 28 -5.83 9.95 10.75
CA ASP A 28 -5.62 9.20 9.50
C ASP A 28 -6.08 9.94 8.25
N LYS A 29 -6.94 10.96 8.41
CA LYS A 29 -7.52 11.71 7.28
C LYS A 29 -6.48 12.22 6.28
N PRO A 30 -5.34 12.83 6.69
CA PRO A 30 -4.33 13.28 5.74
C PRO A 30 -3.76 12.16 4.86
N CYS A 31 -3.59 10.97 5.41
CA CYS A 31 -3.08 9.82 4.66
C CYS A 31 -4.14 9.18 3.76
N VAL A 32 -5.42 9.29 4.11
CA VAL A 32 -6.54 8.92 3.21
C VAL A 32 -6.60 9.89 2.03
N ASP A 33 -6.48 11.19 2.29
CA ASP A 33 -6.45 12.25 1.27
C ASP A 33 -5.22 12.09 0.35
N LEU A 34 -4.06 11.72 0.92
CA LEU A 34 -2.85 11.37 0.16
C LEU A 34 -3.10 10.20 -0.79
N ALA A 35 -3.68 9.10 -0.30
CA ALA A 35 -3.99 7.95 -1.14
C ALA A 35 -4.94 8.33 -2.28
N ALA A 36 -5.93 9.19 -2.02
CA ALA A 36 -6.82 9.74 -3.04
C ALA A 36 -6.09 10.55 -4.10
N CYS A 37 -5.16 11.42 -3.69
CA CYS A 37 -4.36 12.19 -4.61
C CYS A 37 -3.44 11.29 -5.45
N ALA A 38 -2.74 10.34 -4.81
CA ALA A 38 -1.81 9.43 -5.47
C ALA A 38 -2.50 8.57 -6.54
N THR A 39 -3.64 7.94 -6.23
CA THR A 39 -4.35 7.11 -7.21
C THR A 39 -4.93 7.92 -8.37
N LYS A 40 -5.24 9.19 -8.15
CA LYS A 40 -5.78 10.09 -9.19
C LYS A 40 -4.70 10.66 -10.10
N HIS A 41 -3.55 11.06 -9.55
CA HIS A 41 -2.58 11.88 -10.27
C HIS A 41 -1.27 11.15 -10.58
N CYS A 42 -0.91 10.11 -9.82
CA CYS A 42 0.39 9.46 -9.94
C CYS A 42 0.33 8.02 -10.45
N LEU A 43 -0.87 7.43 -10.54
CA LEU A 43 -1.04 6.10 -11.11
C LEU A 43 -1.66 6.15 -12.50
N ASN A 44 -0.98 5.55 -13.46
CA ASN A 44 -1.58 5.27 -14.76
C ASN A 44 -2.39 3.97 -14.69
N LYS A 45 -3.64 4.07 -14.23
CA LYS A 45 -4.54 2.93 -14.02
C LYS A 45 -4.63 2.02 -15.25
N LYS A 46 -4.79 2.59 -16.45
CA LYS A 46 -4.86 1.83 -17.72
C LYS A 46 -3.56 1.07 -18.03
N SER A 47 -2.40 1.64 -17.72
CA SER A 47 -1.11 0.97 -17.89
C SER A 47 -0.92 -0.15 -16.87
N ILE A 48 -1.32 0.07 -15.61
CA ILE A 48 -1.27 -0.95 -14.56
C ILE A 48 -2.16 -2.13 -14.92
N MET A 49 -3.43 -1.89 -15.27
CA MET A 49 -4.37 -2.97 -15.64
C MET A 49 -3.87 -3.82 -16.79
N ARG A 50 -3.27 -3.21 -17.83
CA ARG A 50 -2.65 -3.96 -18.94
C ARG A 50 -1.46 -4.81 -18.51
N ARG A 51 -0.67 -4.36 -17.54
CA ARG A 51 0.52 -5.11 -17.08
C ARG A 51 0.15 -6.31 -16.21
N ILE A 52 -0.96 -6.23 -15.47
CA ILE A 52 -1.44 -7.31 -14.61
C ILE A 52 -2.33 -8.30 -15.35
N GLU A 53 -2.75 -7.97 -16.58
CA GLU A 53 -3.47 -8.91 -17.45
C GLU A 53 -2.64 -10.18 -17.62
N ASN A 54 -3.27 -11.35 -17.45
CA ASN A 54 -2.64 -12.68 -17.55
C ASN A 54 -1.45 -12.91 -16.61
N SER A 55 -1.37 -12.18 -15.50
CA SER A 55 -0.33 -12.35 -14.48
C SER A 55 -0.85 -13.16 -13.29
N THR A 56 0.05 -13.77 -12.54
CA THR A 56 -0.31 -14.35 -11.24
C THR A 56 -0.76 -13.26 -10.26
N SER A 57 -1.40 -13.64 -9.15
CA SER A 57 -1.80 -12.69 -8.11
C SER A 57 -0.61 -11.94 -7.51
N VAL A 58 0.51 -12.63 -7.30
CA VAL A 58 1.74 -12.07 -6.73
C VAL A 58 2.46 -11.18 -7.75
N ASP A 59 2.60 -11.62 -9.01
CA ASP A 59 3.16 -10.78 -10.07
C ASP A 59 2.31 -9.52 -10.29
N SER A 60 0.99 -9.65 -10.18
CA SER A 60 0.08 -8.51 -10.27
C SER A 60 0.33 -7.52 -9.12
N PHE A 61 0.51 -8.01 -7.89
CA PHE A 61 0.87 -7.19 -6.74
C PHE A 61 2.19 -6.44 -6.98
N GLU A 62 3.25 -7.15 -7.38
CA GLU A 62 4.56 -6.54 -7.69
C GLU A 62 4.42 -5.42 -8.72
N LYS A 63 3.72 -5.67 -9.83
CA LYS A 63 3.49 -4.68 -10.89
C LYS A 63 2.67 -3.48 -10.43
N ILE A 64 1.73 -3.67 -9.51
CA ILE A 64 0.96 -2.55 -8.93
C ILE A 64 1.85 -1.71 -8.03
N VAL A 65 2.55 -2.31 -7.06
CA VAL A 65 3.31 -1.55 -6.06
C VAL A 65 4.57 -0.90 -6.63
N THR A 66 5.20 -1.51 -7.65
CA THR A 66 6.30 -0.89 -8.41
C THR A 66 5.85 0.29 -9.29
N SER A 67 4.54 0.51 -9.42
CA SER A 67 3.98 1.67 -10.11
C SER A 67 3.79 2.88 -9.19
N PHE A 68 4.04 2.75 -7.89
CA PHE A 68 3.89 3.83 -6.93
C PHE A 68 5.07 4.78 -7.06
N ASP A 69 4.88 5.84 -7.85
CA ASP A 69 5.90 6.84 -8.11
C ASP A 69 5.97 7.86 -6.96
N MET A 70 6.95 7.67 -6.08
CA MET A 70 7.18 8.58 -4.96
C MET A 70 7.63 9.98 -5.40
N ILE A 71 8.30 10.13 -6.54
CA ILE A 71 8.66 11.45 -7.07
C ILE A 71 7.38 12.18 -7.50
N CYS A 72 6.46 11.49 -8.17
CA CYS A 72 5.15 12.06 -8.48
C CYS A 72 4.37 12.40 -7.20
N ILE A 73 4.31 11.50 -6.21
CA ILE A 73 3.54 11.72 -4.98
C ILE A 73 4.06 12.95 -4.23
N THR A 74 5.37 13.06 -4.05
CA THR A 74 5.98 14.18 -3.32
C THR A 74 5.87 15.52 -4.05
N THR A 75 5.64 15.52 -5.37
CA THR A 75 5.52 16.75 -6.20
C THR A 75 4.08 17.15 -6.54
N LYS A 76 3.18 16.19 -6.81
CA LYS A 76 1.77 16.42 -7.17
C LYS A 76 0.82 16.35 -5.98
N CYS A 77 1.21 15.66 -4.92
CA CYS A 77 0.42 15.45 -3.71
C CYS A 77 1.12 15.99 -2.46
N THR A 78 1.96 17.02 -2.62
CA THR A 78 2.83 17.55 -1.57
C THR A 78 2.05 17.96 -0.33
N SER A 79 0.92 18.67 -0.48
CA SER A 79 0.13 19.17 0.65
C SER A 79 -0.48 18.05 1.49
N GLN A 80 -0.89 16.95 0.87
CA GLN A 80 -1.36 15.76 1.60
C GLN A 80 -0.20 14.95 2.16
N CYS A 81 0.91 14.88 1.43
CA CYS A 81 2.09 14.10 1.79
C CYS A 81 2.76 14.64 3.07
N THR A 82 2.98 15.95 3.18
CA THR A 82 3.60 16.56 4.35
C THR A 82 2.76 16.42 5.62
N LEU A 83 1.44 16.30 5.49
CA LEU A 83 0.52 16.07 6.62
C LEU A 83 0.38 14.57 6.96
N CYS A 84 0.66 13.68 6.02
CA CYS A 84 0.65 12.24 6.26
C CYS A 84 2.01 11.79 6.80
N LYS A 85 2.09 11.40 8.09
CA LYS A 85 3.34 11.01 8.76
C LYS A 85 4.21 10.04 7.95
N SER A 86 3.63 9.00 7.35
CA SER A 86 4.36 8.02 6.55
C SER A 86 5.02 8.64 5.30
N CYS A 87 4.35 9.59 4.66
CA CYS A 87 4.85 10.24 3.44
C CYS A 87 5.83 11.37 3.79
N HIS A 88 5.57 12.11 4.86
CA HIS A 88 6.51 13.08 5.40
C HIS A 88 7.84 12.40 5.74
N TYR A 89 7.82 11.29 6.48
CA TYR A 89 9.02 10.51 6.74
C TYR A 89 9.74 10.09 5.45
N ALA A 90 8.99 9.64 4.43
CA ALA A 90 9.62 9.30 3.15
C ALA A 90 10.31 10.51 2.47
N ILE A 91 9.76 11.72 2.59
CA ILE A 91 10.42 12.95 2.12
C ILE A 91 11.73 13.18 2.89
N GLU A 92 11.70 13.10 4.22
CA GLU A 92 12.88 13.30 5.07
C GLU A 92 14.01 12.32 4.69
N GLN A 93 13.67 11.05 4.48
CA GLN A 93 14.65 10.04 4.09
C GLN A 93 15.20 10.29 2.68
N MET A 94 14.34 10.67 1.72
CA MET A 94 14.81 11.04 0.38
C MET A 94 15.79 12.23 0.41
N THR A 95 15.49 13.25 1.20
CA THR A 95 16.39 14.40 1.40
C THR A 95 17.70 13.94 2.05
N ALA A 96 17.64 13.10 3.07
CA ALA A 96 18.81 12.57 3.76
C ALA A 96 19.74 11.78 2.81
N PHE A 97 19.19 10.93 1.94
CA PHE A 97 19.98 10.19 0.95
C PHE A 97 20.70 11.10 -0.04
N VAL A 98 20.00 12.12 -0.55
CA VAL A 98 20.59 13.08 -1.49
C VAL A 98 21.69 13.92 -0.82
N SER A 99 21.53 14.23 0.46
CA SER A 99 22.52 14.96 1.26
C SER A 99 23.66 14.09 1.79
N GLY A 100 23.61 12.76 1.60
CA GLY A 100 24.62 11.83 2.11
C GLY A 100 24.61 11.68 3.64
N THR A 101 23.53 12.08 4.31
CA THR A 101 23.37 11.98 5.76
C THR A 101 22.58 10.71 6.10
N SER A 102 23.13 9.85 6.96
CA SER A 102 22.39 8.69 7.49
C SER A 102 21.68 9.09 8.77
N ASN A 103 20.35 9.02 8.76
CA ASN A 103 19.53 9.45 9.90
C ASN A 103 19.11 8.30 10.83
N GLY A 104 19.57 7.06 10.60
CA GLY A 104 19.15 5.90 11.39
C GLY A 104 17.62 5.80 11.47
N GLY A 105 16.94 5.82 10.32
CA GLY A 105 15.51 6.01 10.26
C GLY A 105 14.71 4.76 10.64
N MET A 106 13.38 4.87 10.52
CA MET A 106 12.43 3.82 10.92
C MET A 106 12.47 2.57 10.03
N CYS A 107 13.24 2.57 8.95
CA CYS A 107 13.24 1.51 7.93
C CYS A 107 14.67 1.10 7.52
N PRO A 108 15.50 0.57 8.44
CA PRO A 108 16.93 0.42 8.22
C PRO A 108 17.30 -0.46 7.01
N SER A 109 16.61 -1.59 6.78
CA SER A 109 16.90 -2.46 5.63
C SER A 109 16.54 -1.82 4.29
N LEU A 110 15.39 -1.12 4.23
CA LEU A 110 14.99 -0.37 3.04
C LEU A 110 15.97 0.77 2.76
N GLU A 111 16.33 1.54 3.78
CA GLU A 111 17.26 2.67 3.68
C GLU A 111 18.66 2.22 3.28
N GLY A 112 19.15 1.12 3.88
CA GLY A 112 20.43 0.51 3.55
C GLY A 112 20.47 0.04 2.10
N CYS A 113 19.40 -0.61 1.62
CA CYS A 113 19.30 -1.04 0.23
C CYS A 113 19.32 0.14 -0.74
N ILE A 114 18.51 1.18 -0.49
CA ILE A 114 18.47 2.39 -1.34
C ILE A 114 19.84 3.07 -1.37
N THR A 115 20.51 3.18 -0.22
CA THR A 115 21.87 3.74 -0.13
C THR A 115 22.86 2.91 -0.95
N GLY A 116 22.70 1.59 -1.01
CA GLY A 116 23.45 0.70 -1.89
C GLY A 116 23.24 1.02 -3.37
N CYS A 117 22.00 1.27 -3.79
CA CYS A 117 21.64 1.61 -5.17
C CYS A 117 22.17 2.97 -5.65
N ILE A 118 22.41 3.93 -4.74
CA ILE A 118 22.82 5.30 -5.11
C ILE A 118 24.32 5.40 -5.49
N LYS A 119 25.14 4.39 -5.17
CA LYS A 119 26.60 4.44 -5.36
C LYS A 119 27.03 4.45 -6.84
N GLY A 120 27.22 5.65 -7.41
CA GLY A 120 27.93 5.86 -8.68
C GLY A 120 27.13 5.59 -9.96
N GLU A 121 25.80 5.51 -9.86
CA GLU A 121 24.92 5.23 -11.01
C GLU A 121 24.08 6.45 -11.42
N ASP A 122 23.62 6.47 -12.68
CA ASP A 122 22.65 7.47 -13.15
C ASP A 122 21.24 7.19 -12.60
N ILE A 123 20.37 8.22 -12.58
CA ILE A 123 19.02 8.16 -11.99
C ILE A 123 18.19 6.98 -12.52
N LYS A 124 18.32 6.61 -13.80
CA LYS A 124 17.51 5.50 -14.36
C LYS A 124 17.93 4.16 -13.75
N LYS A 125 19.22 3.95 -13.56
CA LYS A 125 19.73 2.74 -12.92
C LYS A 125 19.42 2.69 -11.44
N ILE A 126 19.51 3.83 -10.73
CA ILE A 126 19.08 3.94 -9.33
C ILE A 126 17.61 3.52 -9.20
N LEU A 127 16.71 4.09 -10.01
CA LEU A 127 15.29 3.76 -9.99
C LEU A 127 15.04 2.27 -10.29
N LYS A 128 15.77 1.70 -11.26
CA LYS A 128 15.68 0.27 -11.56
C LYS A 128 16.15 -0.58 -10.37
N CYS A 129 17.30 -0.26 -9.77
CA CYS A 129 17.84 -0.97 -8.62
C CYS A 129 16.87 -0.96 -7.44
N VAL A 130 16.33 0.22 -7.08
CA VAL A 130 15.35 0.36 -6.00
C VAL A 130 14.09 -0.49 -6.29
N ASN A 131 13.60 -0.45 -7.53
CA ASN A 131 12.41 -1.21 -7.92
C ASN A 131 12.63 -2.72 -7.86
N ASP A 132 13.78 -3.19 -8.33
CA ASP A 132 14.08 -4.62 -8.46
C ASP A 132 14.42 -5.24 -7.09
N GLN A 133 15.19 -4.52 -6.26
CA GLN A 133 15.82 -5.06 -5.05
C GLN A 133 15.23 -4.53 -3.74
N CYS A 134 14.93 -3.24 -3.64
CA CYS A 134 14.66 -2.63 -2.34
C CYS A 134 13.20 -2.67 -1.92
N ASN A 135 12.26 -2.73 -2.87
CA ASN A 135 10.83 -2.72 -2.58
C ASN A 135 10.38 -3.85 -1.64
N VAL A 136 11.08 -4.98 -1.60
CA VAL A 136 10.76 -6.09 -0.67
C VAL A 136 10.84 -5.66 0.80
N HIS A 137 11.77 -4.76 1.13
CA HIS A 137 11.97 -4.23 2.49
C HIS A 137 10.86 -3.28 2.96
N CYS A 138 9.94 -2.90 2.06
CA CYS A 138 8.72 -2.22 2.44
C CYS A 138 7.69 -3.19 3.07
N TYR A 139 7.80 -4.49 2.80
CA TYR A 139 6.77 -5.49 3.11
C TYR A 139 7.24 -6.63 4.03
N ASP A 140 8.54 -6.76 4.26
CA ASP A 140 9.15 -7.84 5.06
C ASP A 140 8.98 -7.69 6.59
N GLY A 141 8.27 -6.65 7.02
CA GLY A 141 7.95 -6.38 8.42
C GLY A 141 8.85 -5.36 9.11
N GLU A 142 9.86 -4.82 8.41
CA GLU A 142 10.83 -3.90 9.03
C GLU A 142 10.55 -2.41 8.76
N CYS A 143 9.51 -2.08 7.99
CA CYS A 143 9.20 -0.70 7.60
C CYS A 143 7.70 -0.39 7.62
N ASP A 144 7.15 -0.22 8.82
CA ASP A 144 5.74 0.14 9.03
C ASP A 144 5.28 1.40 8.28
N PRO A 145 6.07 2.51 8.23
CA PRO A 145 5.68 3.68 7.46
C PRO A 145 5.45 3.37 5.98
N CYS A 146 6.35 2.61 5.36
CA CYS A 146 6.24 2.24 3.94
C CYS A 146 5.07 1.28 3.70
N LYS A 147 4.97 0.19 4.48
CA LYS A 147 3.87 -0.79 4.36
C LYS A 147 2.52 -0.10 4.49
N THR A 148 2.36 0.76 5.49
CA THR A 148 1.10 1.48 5.75
C THR A 148 0.73 2.43 4.61
N MET A 149 1.68 3.19 4.09
CA MET A 149 1.42 4.09 2.96
C MET A 149 1.04 3.31 1.70
N SER A 150 1.83 2.28 1.37
CA SER A 150 1.56 1.38 0.23
C SER A 150 0.19 0.73 0.34
N LYS A 151 -0.18 0.22 1.53
CA LYS A 151 -1.49 -0.36 1.82
C LYS A 151 -2.64 0.60 1.54
N ARG A 152 -2.52 1.87 1.92
CA ARG A 152 -3.58 2.88 1.69
C ARG A 152 -3.77 3.15 0.21
N ILE A 153 -2.67 3.34 -0.54
CA ILE A 153 -2.71 3.58 -1.99
C ILE A 153 -3.27 2.34 -2.71
N PHE A 154 -2.74 1.16 -2.40
CA PHE A 154 -3.20 -0.11 -2.96
C PHE A 154 -4.68 -0.34 -2.66
N THR A 155 -5.13 -0.17 -1.41
CA THR A 155 -6.52 -0.39 -1.03
C THR A 155 -7.47 0.48 -1.85
N ARG A 156 -7.10 1.74 -2.08
CA ARG A 156 -7.90 2.64 -2.89
C ARG A 156 -7.89 2.22 -4.36
N PHE A 157 -6.72 1.96 -4.93
CA PHE A 157 -6.60 1.46 -6.30
C PHE A 157 -7.41 0.17 -6.52
N CYS A 158 -7.32 -0.76 -5.56
CA CYS A 158 -8.01 -2.03 -5.57
C CYS A 158 -9.53 -1.86 -5.66
N ARG A 159 -10.09 -0.93 -4.88
CA ARG A 159 -11.52 -0.60 -4.91
C ARG A 159 -11.92 0.10 -6.21
N GLU A 160 -11.12 1.06 -6.66
CA GLU A 160 -11.41 1.84 -7.88
C GLU A 160 -11.36 0.99 -9.15
N MET A 161 -10.58 -0.09 -9.15
CA MET A 161 -10.41 -1.00 -10.30
C MET A 161 -11.10 -2.34 -10.14
N ASP A 162 -11.82 -2.54 -9.04
CA ASP A 162 -12.48 -3.80 -8.67
C ASP A 162 -11.56 -5.03 -8.78
N LEU A 163 -10.35 -4.93 -8.22
CA LEU A 163 -9.33 -5.97 -8.41
C LEU A 163 -9.80 -7.35 -7.93
N VAL A 164 -10.56 -7.41 -6.83
CA VAL A 164 -11.06 -8.69 -6.29
C VAL A 164 -11.96 -9.46 -7.26
N ALA A 165 -12.54 -8.78 -8.26
CA ALA A 165 -13.36 -9.39 -9.30
C ALA A 165 -12.54 -9.91 -10.50
N LEU A 166 -11.23 -9.62 -10.58
CA LEU A 166 -10.42 -10.07 -11.71
C LEU A 166 -10.08 -11.56 -11.61
N PRO A 167 -9.89 -12.26 -12.75
CA PRO A 167 -9.64 -13.70 -12.76
C PRO A 167 -8.47 -14.17 -11.87
N GLN A 168 -7.36 -13.43 -11.85
CA GLN A 168 -6.19 -13.78 -11.05
C GLN A 168 -6.39 -13.60 -9.54
N PHE A 169 -7.47 -12.93 -9.13
CA PHE A 169 -7.84 -12.75 -7.72
C PHE A 169 -9.16 -13.46 -7.36
N ALA A 170 -9.79 -14.17 -8.30
CA ALA A 170 -11.14 -14.71 -8.15
C ALA A 170 -11.28 -15.76 -7.01
N SER A 171 -10.20 -16.41 -6.60
CA SER A 171 -10.19 -17.33 -5.46
C SER A 171 -10.11 -16.63 -4.10
N PHE A 172 -9.84 -15.32 -4.07
CA PHE A 172 -9.74 -14.55 -2.85
C PHE A 172 -11.12 -14.05 -2.40
N GLN A 173 -11.55 -14.50 -1.22
CA GLN A 173 -12.74 -13.99 -0.56
C GLN A 173 -12.32 -13.01 0.54
N GLY A 174 -12.54 -11.72 0.32
CA GLY A 174 -12.19 -10.70 1.31
C GLY A 174 -12.23 -9.28 0.77
N SER A 175 -11.75 -8.34 1.60
CA SER A 175 -11.67 -6.92 1.26
C SER A 175 -10.31 -6.56 0.66
N CYS A 176 -10.24 -5.44 -0.09
CA CYS A 176 -8.98 -4.93 -0.62
C CYS A 176 -7.84 -4.76 0.42
N PRO A 177 -8.08 -4.28 1.66
CA PRO A 177 -7.06 -4.30 2.70
C PRO A 177 -6.55 -5.69 3.06
N ALA A 178 -7.43 -6.70 3.10
CA ALA A 178 -7.05 -8.09 3.37
C ALA A 178 -6.30 -8.71 2.19
N LEU A 179 -6.67 -8.34 0.95
CA LEU A 179 -5.94 -8.72 -0.26
C LEU A 179 -4.51 -8.19 -0.22
N PHE A 180 -4.33 -6.93 0.21
CA PHE A 180 -3.00 -6.35 0.38
C PHE A 180 -2.14 -7.16 1.36
N GLU A 181 -2.65 -7.48 2.56
CA GLU A 181 -1.88 -8.23 3.56
C GLU A 181 -1.41 -9.57 2.99
N LYS A 182 -2.36 -10.34 2.45
CA LYS A 182 -2.07 -11.64 1.83
C LYS A 182 -0.98 -11.54 0.75
N LEU A 183 -1.17 -10.64 -0.22
CA LEU A 183 -0.25 -10.53 -1.35
C LEU A 183 1.11 -9.94 -0.94
N SER A 184 1.14 -9.06 0.07
CA SER A 184 2.41 -8.51 0.57
C SER A 184 3.27 -9.59 1.23
N ASP A 185 2.65 -10.52 1.97
CA ASP A 185 3.36 -11.64 2.59
C ASP A 185 3.84 -12.64 1.53
N GLU A 186 2.98 -13.01 0.58
CA GLU A 186 3.34 -13.88 -0.55
C GLU A 186 4.49 -13.30 -1.39
N PHE A 187 4.45 -11.99 -1.66
CA PHE A 187 5.49 -11.28 -2.39
C PHE A 187 6.86 -11.37 -1.71
N VAL A 188 6.93 -11.19 -0.39
CA VAL A 188 8.17 -11.33 0.38
C VAL A 188 8.71 -12.75 0.28
N VAL A 189 7.84 -13.77 0.41
CA VAL A 189 8.22 -15.17 0.29
C VAL A 189 8.79 -15.48 -1.11
N GLU A 190 8.17 -14.98 -2.17
CA GLU A 190 8.66 -15.19 -3.54
C GLU A 190 9.98 -14.47 -3.81
N LYS A 191 10.15 -13.23 -3.35
CA LYS A 191 11.42 -12.49 -3.50
C LYS A 191 12.56 -13.18 -2.77
N LYS A 192 12.32 -13.70 -1.56
CA LYS A 192 13.33 -14.46 -0.79
C LYS A 192 13.72 -15.81 -1.41
N LYS A 193 12.94 -16.36 -2.34
CA LYS A 193 13.33 -17.59 -3.08
C LYS A 193 14.22 -17.31 -4.28
N LYS A 194 14.23 -16.08 -4.79
CA LYS A 194 14.96 -15.66 -5.99
C LYS A 194 16.38 -15.13 -5.67
N HIS A 195 16.69 -14.95 -4.38
CA HIS A 195 17.97 -14.50 -3.84
C HIS A 195 18.48 -15.50 -2.80
#